data_AF-A0A972EAX6-F1
#
_entry.id   AF-A0A972EAX6-F1
#
_cell.length_a   1.000
_cell.length_b   1.000
_cell.length_c   1.000
_cell.angle_alpha   90.00
_cell.angle_beta   90.00
_cell.angle_gamma   90.00
#
_symmetry.space_group_name_H-M   'P 1'
#
loop_
_entity.id
_entity.type
_entity.pdbx_description
1 polymer ?
#
loop_
_entity_poly.entity_id
_entity_poly.type
_entity_poly.pdbx_seq_one_letter_code
_entity_poly.pdbx_strand_id
1 'polypeptide(L)'
;MQRINADFSRFEGTNCYCAPESADRIRRAAASLPLHAFHDIGTGDYHYVSLFWLERIREPFALVLFDHHPDDQPGAFGPQLLSCGGWVAHARALPLMQTDLWIRDAADFHALERLPDGLPVYLSIDLDVLSPDDARTDWDQGSMHLEELLAALRSLTATRRLLGVDLCGGLTPEKGASPEDQALNARTGEALWEVFADPAI
;
A
#
# COMPACT_ATOMS: atom_id res chain seq x y z
N MET A 1 -11.78 -9.00 -6.98
CA MET A 1 -10.99 -9.49 -5.80
C MET A 1 -11.89 -9.71 -4.58
N GLN A 2 -11.37 -10.17 -3.42
CA GLN A 2 -12.04 -10.08 -2.10
C GLN A 2 -11.35 -9.05 -1.20
N ARG A 3 -12.10 -8.35 -0.33
CA ARG A 3 -11.55 -7.39 0.64
C ARG A 3 -11.23 -8.09 1.97
N ILE A 4 -10.03 -7.87 2.49
CA ILE A 4 -9.50 -8.56 3.67
C ILE A 4 -8.96 -7.52 4.65
N ASN A 5 -9.42 -7.59 5.89
CA ASN A 5 -8.75 -6.90 6.98
C ASN A 5 -7.45 -7.62 7.32
N ALA A 6 -6.32 -6.96 7.05
CA ALA A 6 -4.97 -7.44 7.31
C ALA A 6 -4.24 -6.56 8.36
N ASP A 7 -4.98 -6.05 9.34
CA ASP A 7 -4.44 -5.29 10.46
C ASP A 7 -3.66 -6.19 11.45
N PHE A 8 -2.36 -5.91 11.55
CA PHE A 8 -1.42 -6.57 12.46
C PHE A 8 -0.93 -5.66 13.60
N SER A 9 -1.52 -4.47 13.77
CA SER A 9 -1.13 -3.43 14.74
C SER A 9 -1.10 -3.92 16.19
N ARG A 10 -1.89 -4.96 16.52
CA ARG A 10 -1.94 -5.59 17.84
C ARG A 10 -0.68 -6.36 18.25
N PHE A 11 0.25 -6.61 17.33
CA PHE A 11 1.52 -7.27 17.67
C PHE A 11 2.50 -6.27 18.27
N GLU A 12 3.12 -6.59 19.39
CA GLU A 12 4.18 -5.75 19.98
C GLU A 12 5.36 -5.58 19.00
N GLY A 13 6.03 -4.43 19.03
CA GLY A 13 7.18 -4.15 18.17
C GLY A 13 6.84 -4.03 16.69
N THR A 14 5.71 -3.39 16.37
CA THR A 14 5.24 -3.16 14.98
C THR A 14 4.97 -1.69 14.66
N ASN A 15 4.94 -0.79 15.65
CA ASN A 15 4.65 0.62 15.37
C ASN A 15 5.87 1.29 14.72
N CYS A 16 5.71 1.73 13.45
CA CYS A 16 6.70 2.34 12.55
C CYS A 16 7.90 1.46 12.19
N TYR A 17 8.30 0.55 13.09
CA TYR A 17 9.37 -0.41 12.95
C TYR A 17 8.86 -1.80 13.29
N CYS A 18 9.28 -2.79 12.52
CA CYS A 18 8.92 -4.18 12.72
C CYS A 18 10.09 -4.96 13.30
N ALA A 19 9.97 -5.39 14.56
CA ALA A 19 10.91 -6.31 15.18
C ALA A 19 10.96 -7.65 14.39
N PRO A 20 12.14 -8.31 14.30
CA PRO A 20 12.28 -9.56 13.56
C PRO A 20 11.27 -10.66 13.97
N GLU A 21 11.03 -10.82 15.27
CA GLU A 21 10.08 -11.79 15.81
C GLU A 21 8.64 -11.49 15.37
N SER A 22 8.30 -10.20 15.27
CA SER A 22 6.99 -9.73 14.79
C SER A 22 6.86 -9.87 13.29
N ALA A 23 7.93 -9.62 12.52
CA ALA A 23 7.94 -9.89 11.08
C ALA A 23 7.65 -11.37 10.79
N ASP A 24 8.28 -12.29 11.53
CA ASP A 24 8.03 -13.72 11.41
C ASP A 24 6.59 -14.12 11.78
N ARG A 25 6.00 -13.45 12.78
CA ARG A 25 4.58 -13.66 13.14
C ARG A 25 3.65 -13.15 12.04
N ILE A 26 3.92 -11.99 11.47
CA ILE A 26 3.13 -11.41 10.39
C ILE A 26 3.23 -12.30 9.15
N ARG A 27 4.44 -12.73 8.74
CA ARG A 27 4.61 -13.68 7.62
C ARG A 27 3.77 -14.95 7.78
N ARG A 28 3.78 -15.55 8.97
CA ARG A 28 2.96 -16.75 9.27
C ARG A 28 1.46 -16.47 9.16
N ALA A 29 0.99 -15.31 9.64
CA ALA A 29 -0.41 -14.93 9.55
C ALA A 29 -0.82 -14.57 8.11
N ALA A 30 0.00 -13.80 7.41
CA ALA A 30 -0.18 -13.43 6.01
C ALA A 30 -0.21 -14.66 5.08
N ALA A 31 0.54 -15.72 5.40
CA ALA A 31 0.58 -16.94 4.60
C ALA A 31 -0.79 -17.65 4.46
N SER A 32 -1.71 -17.47 5.40
CA SER A 32 -3.07 -18.04 5.32
C SER A 32 -4.07 -17.17 4.56
N LEU A 33 -3.71 -15.93 4.23
CA LEU A 33 -4.55 -14.99 3.47
C LEU A 33 -4.21 -15.09 1.97
N PRO A 34 -5.18 -15.05 1.03
CA PRO A 34 -4.87 -15.10 -0.39
C PRO A 34 -4.14 -13.84 -0.86
N LEU A 35 -3.14 -14.00 -1.73
CA LEU A 35 -2.37 -12.87 -2.27
C LEU A 35 -3.19 -12.00 -3.23
N HIS A 36 -4.04 -12.61 -4.06
CA HIS A 36 -4.92 -11.90 -4.98
C HIS A 36 -6.18 -11.44 -4.23
N ALA A 37 -6.02 -10.36 -3.47
CA ALA A 37 -7.05 -9.73 -2.67
C ALA A 37 -6.72 -8.24 -2.48
N PHE A 38 -7.69 -7.50 -1.96
CA PHE A 38 -7.52 -6.13 -1.48
C PHE A 38 -7.32 -6.18 0.04
N HIS A 39 -6.15 -5.77 0.53
CA HIS A 39 -5.78 -5.88 1.94
C HIS A 39 -5.79 -4.53 2.63
N ASP A 40 -6.67 -4.35 3.62
CA ASP A 40 -6.62 -3.18 4.49
C ASP A 40 -5.54 -3.41 5.58
N ILE A 41 -4.44 -2.66 5.55
CA ILE A 41 -3.28 -2.83 6.46
C ILE A 41 -3.44 -2.02 7.76
N GLY A 42 -4.14 -0.89 7.72
CA GLY A 42 -4.31 0.03 8.85
C GLY A 42 -3.70 1.41 8.58
N THR A 43 -3.05 1.99 9.59
CA THR A 43 -2.39 3.32 9.50
C THR A 43 -1.03 3.24 8.78
N GLY A 44 -0.50 4.37 8.31
CA GLY A 44 0.81 4.48 7.65
C GLY A 44 1.99 3.85 8.40
N ASP A 45 1.94 3.80 9.74
CA ASP A 45 2.95 3.15 10.59
C ASP A 45 3.23 1.67 10.22
N TYR A 46 2.29 1.01 9.55
CA TYR A 46 2.33 -0.41 9.22
C TYR A 46 2.54 -0.68 7.73
N HIS A 47 2.82 0.33 6.92
CA HIS A 47 2.92 0.19 5.45
C HIS A 47 3.94 -0.86 5.01
N TYR A 48 4.97 -1.11 5.83
CA TYR A 48 5.92 -2.18 5.62
C TYR A 48 5.30 -3.59 5.52
N VAL A 49 4.05 -3.78 5.92
CA VAL A 49 3.31 -5.05 5.73
C VAL A 49 3.21 -5.40 4.24
N SER A 50 3.21 -4.41 3.34
CA SER A 50 3.24 -4.59 1.89
C SER A 50 4.39 -5.49 1.45
N LEU A 51 5.57 -5.36 2.07
CA LEU A 51 6.73 -6.22 1.79
C LEU A 51 6.40 -7.71 1.97
N PHE A 52 5.61 -8.08 2.98
CA PHE A 52 5.26 -9.47 3.24
C PHE A 52 4.31 -10.06 2.17
N TRP A 53 3.56 -9.22 1.46
CA TRP A 53 2.81 -9.66 0.28
C TRP A 53 3.75 -9.87 -0.90
N LEU A 54 4.67 -8.93 -1.14
CA LEU A 54 5.63 -9.01 -2.23
C LEU A 54 6.55 -10.23 -2.14
N GLU A 55 6.98 -10.61 -0.93
CA GLU A 55 7.75 -11.83 -0.66
C GLU A 55 7.07 -13.12 -1.14
N ARG A 56 5.75 -13.10 -1.32
CA ARG A 56 4.95 -14.27 -1.72
C ARG A 56 4.75 -14.39 -3.22
N ILE A 57 5.11 -13.36 -3.99
CA ILE A 57 4.99 -13.36 -5.45
C ILE A 57 6.01 -14.34 -6.04
N ARG A 58 5.55 -15.22 -6.95
CA ARG A 58 6.35 -16.33 -7.52
C ARG A 58 6.68 -16.17 -9.00
N GLU A 59 6.47 -14.98 -9.53
CA GLU A 59 6.76 -14.62 -10.92
C GLU A 59 7.33 -13.19 -10.99
N PRO A 60 8.06 -12.81 -12.06
CA PRO A 60 8.52 -11.44 -12.23
C PRO A 60 7.37 -10.44 -12.16
N PHE A 61 7.54 -9.34 -11.42
CA PHE A 61 6.47 -8.36 -11.19
C PHE A 61 7.00 -6.92 -11.08
N ALA A 62 6.07 -5.97 -11.21
CA ALA A 62 6.28 -4.58 -10.84
C ALA A 62 5.49 -4.20 -9.59
N LEU A 63 6.04 -3.30 -8.79
CA LEU A 63 5.31 -2.56 -7.76
C LEU A 63 4.89 -1.20 -8.31
N VAL A 64 3.63 -0.83 -8.11
CA VAL A 64 3.18 0.55 -8.26
C VAL A 64 2.74 1.02 -6.88
N LEU A 65 3.42 2.06 -6.40
CA LEU A 65 3.21 2.68 -5.08
C LEU A 65 2.58 4.06 -5.28
N PHE A 66 1.37 4.23 -4.79
CA PHE A 66 0.74 5.55 -4.65
C PHE A 66 0.90 6.01 -3.20
N ASP A 67 1.74 7.01 -2.99
CA ASP A 67 2.18 7.40 -1.65
C ASP A 67 2.79 8.80 -1.72
N HIS A 68 2.54 9.66 -0.73
CA HIS A 68 3.23 10.95 -0.66
C HIS A 68 4.72 10.79 -0.31
N HIS A 69 5.06 9.69 0.34
CA HIS A 69 6.40 9.29 0.75
C HIS A 69 6.97 8.19 -0.18
N PRO A 70 8.29 8.16 -0.42
CA PRO A 70 8.90 7.13 -1.26
C PRO A 70 9.16 5.81 -0.52
N ASP A 71 9.03 5.80 0.81
CA ASP A 71 9.25 4.65 1.70
C ASP A 71 10.56 3.87 1.47
N ASP A 72 11.61 4.58 1.03
CA ASP A 72 12.91 4.00 0.68
C ASP A 72 14.08 4.57 1.50
N GLN A 73 13.78 5.26 2.59
CA GLN A 73 14.77 5.89 3.45
C GLN A 73 15.37 4.89 4.45
N PRO A 74 16.65 5.03 4.82
CA PRO A 74 17.23 4.22 5.87
C PRO A 74 16.56 4.53 7.22
N GLY A 75 16.16 3.49 7.95
CA GLY A 75 15.57 3.63 9.28
C GLY A 75 16.55 4.21 10.30
N ALA A 76 16.02 4.88 11.34
CA ALA A 76 16.81 5.52 12.40
C ALA A 76 17.67 4.53 13.20
N PHE A 77 17.29 3.24 13.21
CA PHE A 77 18.00 2.15 13.89
C PHE A 77 18.86 1.31 12.94
N GLY A 78 19.16 1.83 11.75
CA GLY A 78 19.95 1.17 10.73
C GLY A 78 19.09 0.51 9.64
N PRO A 79 19.69 0.21 8.46
CA PRO A 79 18.95 -0.22 7.28
C PRO A 79 18.51 -1.70 7.33
N GLN A 80 18.87 -2.44 8.38
CA GLN A 80 18.47 -3.84 8.53
C GLN A 80 17.10 -4.00 9.20
N LEU A 81 16.71 -3.03 10.04
CA LEU A 81 15.42 -3.07 10.73
C LEU A 81 14.34 -2.54 9.80
N LEU A 82 13.34 -3.38 9.51
CA LEU A 82 12.20 -3.01 8.67
C LEU A 82 11.40 -1.88 9.32
N SER A 83 11.02 -0.90 8.52
CA SER A 83 10.22 0.26 8.94
C SER A 83 9.25 0.70 7.85
N CYS A 84 8.19 1.43 8.20
CA CYS A 84 7.29 2.04 7.22
C CYS A 84 8.09 2.91 6.24
N GLY A 85 8.87 3.88 6.71
CA GLY A 85 9.64 4.76 5.82
C GLY A 85 10.79 4.12 5.02
N GLY A 86 10.99 2.80 5.04
CA GLY A 86 12.12 2.12 4.40
C GLY A 86 11.82 0.79 3.71
N TRP A 87 10.57 0.30 3.72
CA TRP A 87 10.25 -1.04 3.22
C TRP A 87 10.47 -1.20 1.71
N VAL A 88 10.37 -0.13 0.92
CA VAL A 88 10.59 -0.15 -0.54
C VAL A 88 12.05 -0.52 -0.85
N ALA A 89 13.00 -0.06 -0.04
CA ALA A 89 14.40 -0.46 -0.18
C ALA A 89 14.60 -1.98 0.00
N HIS A 90 13.84 -2.61 0.92
CA HIS A 90 13.83 -4.06 1.08
C HIS A 90 13.11 -4.75 -0.09
N ALA A 91 12.02 -4.18 -0.60
CA ALA A 91 11.26 -4.73 -1.73
C ALA A 91 12.11 -4.78 -3.02
N ARG A 92 12.94 -3.76 -3.26
CA ARG A 92 13.88 -3.72 -4.40
C ARG A 92 14.94 -4.84 -4.36
N ALA A 93 15.18 -5.44 -3.20
CA ALA A 93 16.10 -6.57 -3.07
C ALA A 93 15.45 -7.95 -3.35
N LEU A 94 14.12 -7.99 -3.58
CA LEU A 94 13.43 -9.25 -3.89
C LEU A 94 13.85 -9.77 -5.27
N PRO A 95 14.11 -11.08 -5.43
CA PRO A 95 14.69 -11.63 -6.65
C PRO A 95 13.78 -11.55 -7.88
N LEU A 96 12.47 -11.37 -7.69
CA LEU A 96 11.47 -11.32 -8.76
C LEU A 96 10.91 -9.90 -8.98
N MET A 97 11.32 -8.93 -8.15
CA MET A 97 11.01 -7.52 -8.37
C MET A 97 11.79 -7.03 -9.58
N GLN A 98 11.10 -6.58 -10.62
CA GLN A 98 11.73 -6.04 -11.83
C GLN A 98 11.85 -4.53 -11.78
N THR A 99 10.84 -3.86 -11.25
CA THR A 99 10.80 -2.40 -11.13
C THR A 99 9.76 -1.98 -10.09
N ASP A 100 10.00 -0.86 -9.43
CA ASP A 100 8.99 -0.09 -8.72
C ASP A 100 8.73 1.24 -9.41
N LEU A 101 7.49 1.73 -9.31
CA LEU A 101 7.10 3.09 -9.68
C LEU A 101 6.48 3.75 -8.46
N TRP A 102 7.06 4.86 -8.02
CA TRP A 102 6.50 5.74 -7.00
C TRP A 102 5.72 6.86 -7.69
N ILE A 103 4.44 6.99 -7.34
CA ILE A 103 3.50 7.99 -7.86
C ILE A 103 3.11 8.88 -6.69
N ARG A 104 3.67 10.09 -6.66
CA ARG A 104 3.44 11.03 -5.56
C ARG A 104 2.21 11.90 -5.78
N ASP A 105 1.99 12.29 -7.02
CA ASP A 105 0.85 13.11 -7.42
C ASP A 105 0.39 12.81 -8.86
N ALA A 106 -0.67 13.48 -9.31
CA ALA A 106 -1.26 13.24 -10.62
C ALA A 106 -0.30 13.55 -11.80
N ALA A 107 0.70 14.42 -11.60
CA ALA A 107 1.69 14.72 -12.63
C ALA A 107 2.60 13.51 -12.90
N ASP A 108 2.73 12.58 -11.95
CA ASP A 108 3.55 11.38 -12.08
C ASP A 108 2.87 10.24 -12.85
N PHE A 109 1.58 10.36 -13.23
CA PHE A 109 0.86 9.28 -13.93
C PHE A 109 1.50 8.86 -15.25
N HIS A 110 2.25 9.74 -15.91
CA HIS A 110 3.04 9.39 -17.10
C HIS A 110 4.06 8.28 -16.83
N ALA A 111 4.49 8.08 -15.58
CA ALA A 111 5.40 7.00 -15.22
C ALA A 111 4.77 5.61 -15.39
N LEU A 112 3.43 5.48 -15.29
CA LEU A 112 2.72 4.21 -15.49
C LEU A 112 2.91 3.65 -16.90
N GLU A 113 3.15 4.50 -17.90
CA GLU A 113 3.45 4.11 -19.28
C GLU A 113 4.80 3.39 -19.41
N ARG A 114 5.69 3.54 -18.43
CA ARG A 114 7.02 2.91 -18.41
C ARG A 114 6.97 1.45 -17.95
N LEU A 115 5.82 0.96 -17.48
CA LEU A 115 5.65 -0.43 -17.09
C LEU A 115 5.86 -1.37 -18.30
N PRO A 116 6.78 -2.35 -18.23
CA PRO A 116 6.99 -3.31 -19.32
C PRO A 116 5.72 -4.07 -19.69
N ASP A 117 5.47 -4.26 -20.98
CA ASP A 117 4.29 -4.97 -21.48
C ASP A 117 4.16 -6.39 -20.87
N GLY A 118 2.95 -6.73 -20.43
CA GLY A 118 2.65 -8.04 -19.85
C GLY A 118 3.23 -8.31 -18.45
N LEU A 119 4.02 -7.40 -17.89
CA LEU A 119 4.51 -7.52 -16.52
C LEU A 119 3.35 -7.32 -15.54
N PRO A 120 3.06 -8.30 -14.66
CA PRO A 120 1.98 -8.17 -13.68
C PRO A 120 2.35 -7.18 -12.58
N VAL A 121 1.33 -6.56 -11.99
CA VAL A 121 1.49 -5.46 -11.04
C VAL A 121 0.96 -5.85 -9.67
N TYR A 122 1.73 -5.53 -8.63
CA TYR A 122 1.21 -5.39 -7.27
C TYR A 122 0.99 -3.91 -6.98
N LEU A 123 -0.16 -3.55 -6.42
CA LEU A 123 -0.51 -2.17 -6.07
C LEU A 123 -0.44 -1.97 -4.56
N SER A 124 0.25 -0.92 -4.13
CA SER A 124 0.20 -0.44 -2.75
C SER A 124 -0.22 1.01 -2.74
N ILE A 125 -1.20 1.34 -1.91
CA ILE A 125 -1.79 2.68 -1.82
C ILE A 125 -1.74 3.13 -0.37
N ASP A 126 -0.94 4.15 -0.06
CA ASP A 126 -1.09 4.91 1.18
C ASP A 126 -2.08 6.05 0.96
N LEU A 127 -3.04 6.21 1.87
CA LEU A 127 -4.02 7.29 1.82
C LEU A 127 -3.38 8.67 1.97
N ASP A 128 -2.16 8.78 2.47
CA ASP A 128 -1.49 10.07 2.58
C ASP A 128 -1.10 10.68 1.22
N VAL A 129 -1.14 9.92 0.12
CA VAL A 129 -1.03 10.46 -1.24
C VAL A 129 -2.15 11.47 -1.55
N LEU A 130 -3.30 11.29 -0.91
CA LEU A 130 -4.50 12.08 -1.14
C LEU A 130 -4.48 13.41 -0.40
N SER A 131 -5.19 14.38 -0.97
CA SER A 131 -5.44 15.67 -0.34
C SER A 131 -6.22 15.51 0.98
N PRO A 132 -6.10 16.48 1.90
CA PRO A 132 -6.96 16.55 3.07
C PRO A 132 -8.46 16.62 2.74
N ASP A 133 -8.89 16.99 1.54
CA ASP A 133 -10.34 16.99 1.26
C ASP A 133 -10.88 15.56 1.06
N ASP A 134 -9.98 14.62 0.74
CA ASP A 134 -10.32 13.25 0.33
C ASP A 134 -9.90 12.17 1.34
N ALA A 135 -8.90 12.42 2.19
CA ALA A 135 -8.50 11.51 3.25
C ALA A 135 -7.93 12.24 4.46
N ARG A 136 -7.92 11.55 5.61
CA ARG A 136 -7.31 11.99 6.87
C ARG A 136 -6.28 10.97 7.31
N THR A 137 -5.03 11.40 7.45
CA THR A 137 -3.93 10.59 7.98
C THR A 137 -3.25 11.34 9.14
N ASP A 138 -2.29 10.70 9.81
CA ASP A 138 -1.40 11.35 10.79
C ASP A 138 0.03 11.54 10.29
N TRP A 139 0.26 11.28 9.00
CA TRP A 139 1.52 11.56 8.28
C TRP A 139 1.37 12.82 7.42
N ASP A 140 2.48 13.36 6.90
CA ASP A 140 2.43 14.50 5.98
C ASP A 140 1.64 14.10 4.73
N GLN A 141 0.56 14.82 4.42
CA GLN A 141 -0.31 14.47 3.30
C GLN A 141 0.11 15.17 2.01
N GLY A 142 -0.12 14.47 0.91
CA GLY A 142 -0.05 14.96 -0.45
C GLY A 142 -1.26 15.80 -0.84
N SER A 143 -1.50 15.86 -2.14
CA SER A 143 -2.49 16.77 -2.73
C SER A 143 -3.32 16.14 -3.85
N MET A 144 -3.12 14.85 -4.14
CA MET A 144 -3.88 14.16 -5.19
C MET A 144 -5.36 14.08 -4.81
N HIS A 145 -6.26 14.37 -5.74
CA HIS A 145 -7.68 14.17 -5.49
C HIS A 145 -8.08 12.70 -5.68
N LEU A 146 -9.07 12.25 -4.91
CA LEU A 146 -9.56 10.87 -5.00
C LEU A 146 -9.99 10.50 -6.43
N GLU A 147 -10.68 11.39 -7.13
CA GLU A 147 -11.11 11.14 -8.51
C GLU A 147 -9.94 10.93 -9.48
N GLU A 148 -8.80 11.60 -9.26
CA GLU A 148 -7.59 11.42 -10.07
C GLU A 148 -6.99 10.04 -9.83
N LEU A 149 -6.88 9.62 -8.56
CA LEU A 149 -6.42 8.29 -8.19
C LEU A 149 -7.34 7.21 -8.77
N LEU A 150 -8.66 7.35 -8.64
CA LEU A 150 -9.63 6.39 -9.18
C LEU A 150 -9.51 6.26 -10.71
N ALA A 151 -9.32 7.37 -11.43
CA ALA A 151 -9.12 7.35 -12.88
C ALA A 151 -7.83 6.62 -13.29
N ALA A 152 -6.73 6.86 -12.56
CA ALA A 152 -5.46 6.17 -12.78
C ALA A 152 -5.57 4.66 -12.50
N LEU A 153 -6.17 4.28 -11.37
CA LEU A 153 -6.36 2.88 -11.00
C LEU A 153 -7.22 2.13 -12.02
N ARG A 154 -8.35 2.70 -12.46
CA ARG A 154 -9.21 2.10 -13.51
C ARG A 154 -8.47 1.90 -14.83
N SER A 155 -7.63 2.85 -15.22
CA SER A 155 -6.83 2.75 -16.45
C SER A 155 -5.76 1.65 -16.33
N LEU A 156 -5.15 1.54 -15.14
CA LEU A 156 -4.14 0.52 -14.86
C LEU A 156 -4.76 -0.88 -14.81
N THR A 157 -5.89 -1.06 -14.11
CA THR A 157 -6.57 -2.36 -13.99
C THR A 157 -7.13 -2.86 -15.32
N ALA A 158 -7.49 -1.97 -16.23
CA ALA A 158 -7.95 -2.33 -17.57
C ALA A 158 -6.83 -2.91 -18.47
N THR A 159 -5.56 -2.65 -18.17
CA THR A 159 -4.42 -3.00 -19.03
C THR A 159 -3.42 -3.94 -18.39
N ARG A 160 -3.46 -4.09 -17.06
CA ARG A 160 -2.48 -4.87 -16.30
C ARG A 160 -3.16 -5.97 -15.49
N ARG A 161 -2.57 -7.15 -15.50
CA ARG A 161 -2.94 -8.21 -14.56
C ARG A 161 -2.47 -7.84 -13.16
N LEU A 162 -3.39 -7.79 -12.20
CA LEU A 162 -3.08 -7.52 -10.81
C LEU A 162 -2.76 -8.80 -10.02
N LEU A 163 -1.71 -8.74 -9.22
CA LEU A 163 -1.30 -9.79 -8.30
C LEU A 163 -2.00 -9.68 -6.95
N GLY A 164 -2.33 -8.45 -6.54
CA GLY A 164 -2.94 -8.07 -5.28
C GLY A 164 -2.89 -6.56 -5.12
N VAL A 165 -3.65 -6.07 -4.15
CA VAL A 165 -3.70 -4.65 -3.76
C VAL A 165 -3.64 -4.57 -2.24
N ASP A 166 -3.01 -3.53 -1.72
CA ASP A 166 -3.18 -3.13 -0.33
C ASP A 166 -3.48 -1.63 -0.18
N LEU A 167 -4.13 -1.30 0.94
CA LEU A 167 -4.51 0.04 1.35
C LEU A 167 -4.00 0.30 2.78
N CYS A 168 -3.32 1.42 2.96
CA CYS A 168 -2.72 1.87 4.22
C CYS A 168 -3.08 3.34 4.50
N GLY A 169 -2.62 3.92 5.62
CA GLY A 169 -2.62 5.36 5.86
C GLY A 169 -3.78 5.93 6.68
N GLY A 170 -4.89 5.21 6.85
CA GLY A 170 -6.10 5.76 7.46
C GLY A 170 -5.94 6.15 8.95
N LEU A 171 -6.34 7.37 9.33
CA LEU A 171 -6.34 7.84 10.72
C LEU A 171 -7.33 7.06 11.60
N THR A 172 -6.90 6.64 12.79
CA THR A 172 -7.71 5.85 13.74
C THR A 172 -8.14 6.66 14.97
N PRO A 173 -9.17 6.22 15.72
CA PRO A 173 -9.59 6.87 16.97
C PRO A 173 -8.46 6.99 18.00
N GLU A 174 -7.60 5.97 18.11
CA GLU A 174 -6.46 5.95 19.03
C GLU A 174 -5.43 7.04 18.71
N LYS A 175 -5.38 7.46 17.44
CA LYS A 175 -4.55 8.53 16.92
C LYS A 175 -5.29 9.87 16.80
N GLY A 176 -6.49 9.97 17.35
CA GLY A 176 -7.25 11.22 17.45
C GLY A 176 -8.25 11.47 16.32
N ALA A 177 -8.62 10.46 15.53
CA ALA A 177 -9.65 10.62 14.50
C ALA A 177 -10.99 11.06 15.11
N SER A 178 -11.57 12.12 14.55
CA SER A 178 -12.97 12.46 14.80
C SER A 178 -13.91 11.47 14.08
N PRO A 179 -15.20 11.45 14.41
CA PRO A 179 -16.19 10.69 13.63
C PRO A 179 -16.27 11.13 12.16
N GLU A 180 -15.98 12.40 11.86
CA GLU A 180 -15.96 12.92 10.49
C GLU A 180 -14.77 12.38 9.70
N ASP A 181 -13.60 12.31 10.32
CA ASP A 181 -12.39 11.75 9.71
C ASP A 181 -12.56 10.27 9.38
N GLN A 182 -13.15 9.51 10.31
CA GLN A 182 -13.47 8.10 10.09
C GLN A 182 -14.48 7.92 8.96
N ALA A 183 -15.51 8.77 8.91
CA ALA A 183 -16.51 8.72 7.85
C ALA A 183 -15.92 9.10 6.48
N LEU A 184 -14.98 10.06 6.43
CA LEU A 184 -14.25 10.41 5.22
C LEU A 184 -13.40 9.22 4.73
N ASN A 185 -12.51 8.70 5.58
CA ASN A 185 -11.66 7.57 5.23
C ASN A 185 -12.45 6.31 4.84
N ALA A 186 -13.58 6.04 5.50
CA ALA A 186 -14.45 4.93 5.13
C ALA A 186 -15.04 5.09 3.73
N ARG A 187 -15.50 6.29 3.35
CA ARG A 187 -15.99 6.55 1.99
C ARG A 187 -14.89 6.41 0.95
N THR A 188 -13.71 6.94 1.26
CA THR A 188 -12.53 6.89 0.38
C THR A 188 -12.04 5.46 0.17
N GLY A 189 -11.91 4.69 1.25
CA GLY A 189 -11.55 3.28 1.18
C GLY A 189 -12.59 2.43 0.44
N GLU A 190 -13.89 2.76 0.56
CA GLU A 190 -14.93 2.08 -0.22
C GLU A 190 -14.85 2.41 -1.71
N ALA A 191 -14.68 3.68 -2.07
CA ALA A 191 -14.53 4.08 -3.47
C ALA A 191 -13.29 3.43 -4.13
N LEU A 192 -12.19 3.30 -3.40
CA LEU A 192 -11.01 2.58 -3.86
C LEU A 192 -11.29 1.08 -4.02
N TRP A 193 -11.94 0.46 -3.04
CA TRP A 193 -12.33 -0.95 -3.11
C TRP A 193 -13.24 -1.25 -4.32
N GLU A 194 -14.20 -0.38 -4.63
CA GLU A 194 -15.12 -0.53 -5.77
C GLU A 194 -14.40 -0.68 -7.11
N VAL A 195 -13.20 -0.09 -7.27
CA VAL A 195 -12.37 -0.28 -8.48
C VAL A 195 -11.97 -1.74 -8.68
N PHE A 196 -11.83 -2.53 -7.61
CA PHE A 196 -11.35 -3.92 -7.63
C PHE A 196 -12.43 -4.95 -7.33
N ALA A 197 -13.65 -4.48 -7.03
CA ALA A 197 -14.80 -5.32 -6.71
C ALA A 197 -15.47 -5.93 -7.96
N ASP A 198 -15.23 -5.38 -9.15
CA ASP A 198 -15.76 -5.92 -10.40
C ASP A 198 -15.13 -7.31 -10.68
N PRO A 199 -15.94 -8.38 -10.83
CA PRO A 199 -15.44 -9.71 -11.18
C PRO A 199 -14.78 -9.81 -12.57
N ALA A 200 -14.86 -8.77 -13.40
CA ALA A 200 -14.15 -8.69 -14.67
C ALA A 200 -12.65 -8.34 -14.53
N ILE A 201 -12.19 -7.96 -13.32
CA ILE A 201 -10.79 -7.63 -12.98
C ILE A 201 -10.12 -8.80 -12.24
#